data_AF-A0A8T5Y4Y5-F1
#
_entry.id   AF-A0A8T5Y4Y5-F1
#
_cell.length_a   1.000
_cell.length_b   1.000
_cell.length_c   1.000
_cell.angle_alpha   90.00
_cell.angle_beta   90.00
_cell.angle_gamma   90.00
#
_symmetry.space_group_name_H-M   'P 1'
#
loop_
_entity.id
_entity.type
_entity.pdbx_description
1 polymer ?
#
loop_
_entity_poly.entity_id
_entity_poly.type
_entity_poly.pdbx_seq_one_letter_code
_entity_poly.pdbx_strand_id
1 'polypeptide(L)'
;MREDLEEFLHYYQLIHPAYRTDPELAAAFEATYDEIFESIDKPLAKTEFMLELMRIVKPLDDGHALIYYRGEVESLPIRFAWLEEGPVVTISQSDKIERGDQIISINDKDAADILAELHEIISTENIYWVRHRGAGLLTHDYTLRAGFTQQ
;
A
#
# COMPACT_ATOMS: atom_id res chain seq x y z
N MET A 1 7.22 -11.86 -14.05
CA MET A 1 7.49 -10.64 -13.26
C MET A 1 7.98 -9.51 -14.13
N ARG A 2 9.12 -9.61 -14.83
CA ARG A 2 9.53 -8.55 -15.77
C ARG A 2 8.50 -8.38 -16.91
N GLU A 3 8.08 -9.49 -17.51
CA GLU A 3 6.97 -9.49 -18.49
C GLU A 3 5.67 -8.91 -17.91
N ASP A 4 5.29 -9.29 -16.68
CA ASP A 4 4.11 -8.72 -16.00
C ASP A 4 4.26 -7.20 -15.76
N LEU A 5 5.47 -6.70 -15.46
CA LEU A 5 5.75 -5.27 -15.31
C LEU A 5 5.69 -4.55 -16.66
N GLU A 6 6.26 -5.12 -17.71
CA GLU A 6 6.19 -4.57 -19.07
C GLU A 6 4.73 -4.48 -19.54
N GLU A 7 3.94 -5.52 -19.29
CA GLU A 7 2.51 -5.54 -19.57
C GLU A 7 1.74 -4.52 -18.72
N PHE A 8 2.09 -4.39 -17.43
CA PHE A 8 1.52 -3.39 -16.54
C PHE A 8 1.76 -1.97 -17.05
N LEU A 9 3.01 -1.62 -17.39
CA LEU A 9 3.35 -0.32 -17.98
C LEU A 9 2.58 -0.10 -19.29
N HIS A 10 2.55 -1.09 -20.17
CA HIS A 10 1.84 -1.01 -21.44
C HIS A 10 0.35 -0.68 -21.27
N TYR A 11 -0.35 -1.40 -20.40
CA TYR A 11 -1.76 -1.12 -20.13
C TYR A 11 -1.94 0.25 -19.53
N TYR A 12 -1.07 0.64 -18.61
CA TYR A 12 -1.17 1.89 -17.90
C TYR A 12 -0.99 3.10 -18.85
N GLN A 13 0.01 3.05 -19.73
CA GLN A 13 0.22 4.02 -20.82
C GLN A 13 -0.99 4.13 -21.75
N LEU A 14 -1.67 3.02 -22.01
CA LEU A 14 -2.84 2.98 -22.91
C LEU A 14 -4.09 3.60 -22.30
N ILE A 15 -4.37 3.30 -21.02
CA ILE A 15 -5.67 3.58 -20.39
C ILE A 15 -5.67 4.79 -19.46
N HIS A 16 -4.54 5.11 -18.81
CA HIS A 16 -4.56 6.13 -17.77
C HIS A 16 -4.58 7.55 -18.37
N PRO A 17 -5.46 8.44 -17.90
CA PRO A 17 -5.58 9.79 -18.45
C PRO A 17 -4.29 10.62 -18.38
N ALA A 18 -3.44 10.40 -17.36
CA ALA A 18 -2.21 11.15 -17.16
C ALA A 18 -1.32 11.20 -18.41
N TYR A 19 -1.22 10.09 -19.16
CA TYR A 19 -0.43 10.04 -20.41
C TYR A 19 -0.94 10.94 -21.53
N ARG A 20 -2.13 11.53 -21.38
CA ARG A 20 -2.73 12.46 -22.33
C ARG A 20 -2.89 13.86 -21.75
N THR A 21 -3.03 13.98 -20.43
CA THR A 21 -3.43 15.22 -19.76
C THR A 21 -2.37 15.80 -18.84
N ASP A 22 -1.42 14.99 -18.37
CA ASP A 22 -0.43 15.38 -17.37
C ASP A 22 0.92 14.65 -17.58
N PRO A 23 1.80 15.21 -18.44
CA PRO A 23 3.10 14.61 -18.74
C PRO A 23 4.05 14.54 -17.55
N GLU A 24 3.93 15.45 -16.57
CA GLU A 24 4.77 15.44 -15.37
C GLU A 24 4.41 14.25 -14.48
N LEU A 25 3.10 14.02 -14.30
CA LEU A 25 2.60 12.86 -13.57
C LEU A 25 2.97 11.54 -14.24
N ALA A 26 2.86 11.48 -15.57
CA ALA A 26 3.28 10.32 -16.34
C ALA A 26 4.78 10.03 -16.19
N ALA A 27 5.62 11.07 -16.24
CA ALA A 27 7.07 10.93 -16.03
C ALA A 27 7.42 10.47 -14.61
N ALA A 28 6.71 10.94 -13.58
CA ALA A 28 6.92 10.50 -12.20
C ALA A 28 6.58 9.02 -11.99
N PHE A 29 5.50 8.55 -12.63
CA PHE A 29 5.15 7.13 -12.67
C PHE A 29 6.24 6.31 -13.38
N GLU A 30 6.68 6.72 -14.57
CA GLU A 30 7.71 5.98 -15.34
C GLU A 30 9.05 5.94 -14.59
N ALA A 31 9.46 7.04 -13.95
CA ALA A 31 10.68 7.06 -13.15
C ALA A 31 10.64 6.05 -11.99
N THR A 32 9.49 5.92 -11.32
CA THR A 32 9.31 4.94 -10.22
C THR A 32 9.24 3.51 -10.77
N TYR A 33 8.63 3.32 -11.94
CA TYR A 33 8.64 2.05 -12.66
C TYR A 33 10.06 1.59 -12.99
N ASP A 34 10.87 2.47 -13.59
CA ASP A 34 12.25 2.16 -13.99
C ASP A 34 13.10 1.79 -12.78
N GLU A 35 13.01 2.55 -11.69
CA GLU A 35 13.70 2.25 -10.42
C GLU A 35 13.37 0.83 -9.93
N ILE A 36 12.08 0.47 -9.89
CA ILE A 36 11.63 -0.84 -9.42
C ILE A 36 12.04 -1.94 -10.40
N PHE A 37 11.89 -1.72 -11.71
CA PHE A 37 12.26 -2.69 -12.75
C PHE A 37 13.76 -3.00 -12.75
N GLU A 38 14.60 -1.99 -12.48
CA GLU A 38 16.04 -2.15 -12.31
C GLU A 38 16.40 -2.86 -11.00
N SER A 39 15.67 -2.58 -9.91
CA SER A 39 15.93 -3.17 -8.59
C SER A 39 15.62 -4.68 -8.49
N ILE A 40 14.74 -5.20 -9.35
CA ILE A 40 14.31 -6.62 -9.31
C ILE A 40 15.37 -7.51 -9.98
N ASP A 41 16.37 -7.92 -9.20
CA ASP A 41 17.43 -8.84 -9.63
C ASP A 41 17.05 -10.33 -9.51
N LYS A 42 16.06 -10.63 -8.65
CA LYS A 42 15.54 -11.97 -8.37
C LYS A 42 14.01 -11.99 -8.30
N PRO A 43 13.38 -13.15 -8.50
CA PRO A 43 11.94 -13.29 -8.32
C PRO A 43 11.51 -12.92 -6.89
N LEU A 44 10.54 -12.01 -6.77
CA LEU A 44 9.89 -11.62 -5.51
C LEU A 44 8.75 -12.58 -5.14
N ALA A 45 8.40 -12.65 -3.86
CA ALA A 45 7.14 -13.26 -3.47
C ALA A 45 5.95 -12.47 -4.05
N LYS A 46 4.82 -13.12 -4.31
CA LYS A 46 3.65 -12.47 -4.94
C LYS A 46 3.19 -11.21 -4.21
N THR A 47 3.25 -11.23 -2.88
CA THR A 47 2.83 -10.12 -2.04
C THR A 47 3.85 -8.99 -1.99
N GLU A 48 5.15 -9.31 -2.06
CA GLU A 48 6.21 -8.30 -2.22
C GLU A 48 6.09 -7.62 -3.58
N PHE A 49 5.86 -8.40 -4.64
CA PHE A 49 5.61 -7.87 -5.97
C PHE A 49 4.37 -6.96 -6.01
N MET A 50 3.30 -7.30 -5.30
CA MET A 50 2.13 -6.43 -5.17
C MET A 50 2.47 -5.10 -4.49
N LEU A 51 3.28 -5.11 -3.42
CA LEU A 51 3.70 -3.88 -2.76
C LEU A 51 4.56 -3.00 -3.68
N GLU A 52 5.42 -3.59 -4.51
CA GLU A 52 6.14 -2.83 -5.53
C GLU A 52 5.19 -2.23 -6.58
N LEU A 53 4.17 -2.96 -7.05
CA LEU A 53 3.15 -2.39 -7.94
C LEU A 53 2.39 -1.22 -7.28
N MET A 54 2.13 -1.29 -5.97
CA MET A 54 1.53 -0.20 -5.20
C MET A 54 2.44 1.03 -5.15
N ARG A 55 3.76 0.83 -5.00
CA ARG A 55 4.75 1.92 -5.06
C ARG A 55 4.81 2.55 -6.44
N ILE A 56 4.74 1.77 -7.51
CA ILE A 56 4.72 2.30 -8.89
C ILE A 56 3.53 3.23 -9.13
N VAL A 57 2.35 2.92 -8.57
CA VAL A 57 1.15 3.77 -8.72
C VAL A 57 1.11 4.95 -7.75
N LYS A 58 1.89 4.96 -6.66
CA LYS A 58 1.86 6.04 -5.66
C LYS A 58 2.04 7.45 -6.24
N PRO A 59 2.99 7.72 -7.17
CA PRO A 59 3.22 9.06 -7.71
C PRO A 59 2.00 9.69 -8.38
N LEU A 60 1.01 8.88 -8.77
CA LEU A 60 -0.20 9.33 -9.45
C LEU A 60 -1.10 10.18 -8.55
N ASP A 61 -0.99 9.98 -7.24
CA ASP A 61 -1.82 10.62 -6.23
C ASP A 61 -3.34 10.43 -6.44
N ASP A 62 -3.74 9.41 -7.22
CA ASP A 62 -5.12 9.12 -7.57
C ASP A 62 -5.68 8.01 -6.68
N GLY A 63 -6.70 8.34 -5.87
CA GLY A 63 -7.37 7.38 -4.99
C GLY A 63 -8.10 6.24 -5.72
N HIS A 64 -8.26 6.33 -7.05
CA HIS A 64 -8.87 5.31 -7.91
C HIS A 64 -7.85 4.40 -8.59
N ALA A 65 -6.57 4.78 -8.64
CA ALA A 65 -5.48 3.98 -9.17
C ALA A 65 -4.99 2.96 -8.12
N LEU A 66 -5.78 1.90 -7.92
CA LEU A 66 -5.58 0.96 -6.83
C LEU A 66 -5.14 -0.42 -7.32
N ILE A 67 -4.09 -0.95 -6.70
CA ILE A 67 -3.69 -2.36 -6.85
C ILE A 67 -4.41 -3.21 -5.81
N TYR A 68 -4.95 -4.35 -6.24
CA TYR A 68 -5.62 -5.32 -5.38
C TYR A 68 -5.05 -6.71 -5.60
N TYR A 69 -4.69 -7.38 -4.51
CA TYR A 69 -4.42 -8.81 -4.55
C TYR A 69 -5.72 -9.60 -4.49
N ARG A 70 -5.94 -10.48 -5.48
CA ARG A 70 -7.14 -11.34 -5.57
C ARG A 70 -6.90 -12.79 -5.12
N GLY A 71 -5.79 -13.07 -4.45
CA GLY A 71 -5.52 -14.39 -3.88
C GLY A 71 -5.96 -14.51 -2.42
N GLU A 72 -5.82 -15.72 -1.87
CA GLU A 72 -5.96 -15.94 -0.44
C GLU A 72 -4.82 -15.25 0.32
N VAL A 73 -5.16 -14.50 1.36
CA VAL A 73 -4.21 -13.81 2.22
C VAL A 73 -4.61 -14.06 3.66
N GLU A 74 -3.64 -14.47 4.48
CA GLU A 74 -3.82 -14.51 5.92
C GLU A 74 -4.01 -13.08 6.47
N SER A 75 -4.98 -12.92 7.35
CA SER A 75 -5.23 -11.63 7.99
C SER A 75 -5.48 -11.82 9.49
N LEU A 76 -5.11 -10.81 10.26
CA LEU A 76 -5.46 -10.74 11.66
C LEU A 76 -6.98 -10.69 11.81
N PRO A 77 -7.55 -11.39 12.80
CA PRO A 77 -8.99 -11.44 13.01
C PRO A 77 -9.51 -10.20 13.75
N ILE A 78 -8.98 -9.03 13.41
CA ILE A 78 -9.34 -7.73 13.96
C ILE A 78 -9.61 -6.74 12.83
N ARG A 79 -10.42 -5.73 13.11
CA ARG A 79 -10.54 -4.52 12.28
C ARG A 79 -10.39 -3.32 13.18
N PHE A 80 -9.85 -2.26 12.63
CA PHE A 80 -9.73 -0.99 13.33
C PHE A 80 -10.07 0.16 12.40
N ALA A 81 -10.29 1.32 13.00
CA ALA A 81 -10.49 2.58 12.31
C ALA A 81 -9.53 3.61 12.89
N TRP A 82 -9.06 4.53 12.06
CA TRP A 82 -8.24 5.64 12.52
C TRP A 82 -9.15 6.74 13.07
N LEU A 83 -8.97 7.05 14.34
CA LEU A 83 -9.53 8.22 15.01
C LEU A 83 -8.46 9.32 15.12
N GLU A 84 -8.80 10.44 15.75
CA GLU A 84 -7.88 11.57 15.93
C GLU A 84 -6.67 11.17 16.80
N GLU A 85 -6.94 10.38 17.83
CA GLU A 85 -5.99 9.81 18.78
C GLU A 85 -5.21 8.61 18.24
N GLY A 86 -5.57 8.08 17.06
CA GLY A 86 -4.90 6.94 16.43
C GLY A 86 -5.82 5.75 16.10
N PRO A 87 -5.24 4.59 15.75
CA PRO A 87 -6.02 3.42 15.34
C PRO A 87 -6.71 2.75 16.54
N VAL A 88 -8.03 2.59 16.46
CA VAL A 88 -8.86 1.96 17.50
C VAL A 88 -9.57 0.73 16.94
N VAL A 89 -9.53 -0.37 17.69
CA VAL A 89 -10.15 -1.65 17.32
C VAL A 89 -11.68 -1.51 17.29
N THR A 90 -12.27 -1.80 16.15
CA THR A 90 -13.73 -1.73 15.93
C THR A 90 -14.38 -3.10 15.94
N ILE A 91 -13.65 -4.15 15.55
CA ILE A 91 -14.08 -5.55 15.57
C ILE A 91 -12.89 -6.40 16.01
N SER A 92 -13.12 -7.37 16.89
CA SER A 92 -12.12 -8.38 17.26
C SER A 92 -12.78 -9.75 17.40
N GLN A 93 -12.10 -10.78 16.89
CA GLN A 93 -12.38 -12.18 17.21
C GLN A 93 -11.21 -12.81 18.00
N SER A 94 -10.27 -11.99 18.48
CA SER A 94 -9.20 -12.40 19.37
C SER A 94 -9.67 -12.35 20.83
N ASP A 95 -9.12 -13.25 21.65
CA ASP A 95 -9.26 -13.26 23.11
C ASP A 95 -8.28 -12.30 23.82
N LYS A 96 -7.36 -11.68 23.09
CA LYS A 96 -6.30 -10.80 23.63
C LYS A 96 -6.50 -9.32 23.33
N ILE A 97 -7.35 -9.02 22.36
CA ILE A 97 -7.60 -7.66 21.86
C ILE A 97 -9.10 -7.45 21.85
N GLU A 98 -9.56 -6.37 22.47
CA GLU A 98 -10.98 -6.06 22.60
C GLU A 98 -11.38 -4.88 21.70
N ARG A 99 -12.68 -4.80 21.41
CA ARG A 99 -13.23 -3.62 20.73
C ARG A 99 -13.09 -2.41 21.65
N GLY A 100 -12.54 -1.33 21.11
CA GLY A 100 -12.24 -0.10 21.86
C GLY A 100 -10.78 0.03 22.27
N ASP A 101 -9.97 -1.03 22.13
CA ASP A 101 -8.54 -0.95 22.36
C ASP A 101 -7.88 0.00 21.36
N GLN A 102 -6.97 0.83 21.87
CA GLN A 102 -6.11 1.68 21.05
C GLN A 102 -4.84 0.92 20.69
N ILE A 103 -4.53 0.88 19.40
CA ILE A 103 -3.26 0.35 18.90
C ILE A 103 -2.21 1.45 19.10
N ILE A 104 -1.28 1.21 20.02
CA ILE A 104 -0.19 2.14 20.33
C ILE A 104 0.97 2.00 19.33
N SER A 105 1.28 0.77 18.93
CA SER A 105 2.33 0.48 17.98
C SER A 105 2.11 -0.83 17.23
N ILE A 106 2.64 -0.92 16.01
CA ILE A 106 2.74 -2.16 15.21
C ILE A 106 4.20 -2.32 14.81
N ASN A 107 4.82 -3.46 15.12
CA ASN A 107 6.25 -3.72 14.86
C ASN A 107 7.16 -2.58 15.33
N ASP A 108 6.98 -2.13 16.57
CA ASP A 108 7.72 -1.03 17.21
C ASP A 108 7.56 0.36 16.56
N LYS A 109 6.62 0.52 15.62
CA LYS A 109 6.29 1.80 14.98
C LYS A 109 5.03 2.39 15.57
N ASP A 110 5.06 3.68 15.86
CA ASP A 110 3.89 4.37 16.35
C ASP A 110 2.88 4.69 15.23
N ALA A 111 1.74 5.25 15.60
CA ALA A 111 0.69 5.58 14.66
C ALA A 111 1.11 6.57 13.57
N ALA A 112 2.02 7.51 13.87
CA ALA A 112 2.49 8.49 12.90
C ALA A 112 3.45 7.86 11.89
N ASP A 113 4.40 7.04 12.37
CA ASP A 113 5.34 6.31 11.53
C ASP A 113 4.62 5.36 10.58
N ILE A 114 3.64 4.60 11.09
CA ILE A 114 2.82 3.69 10.28
C ILE A 114 2.07 4.46 9.18
N LEU A 115 1.53 5.63 9.50
CA LEU A 115 0.76 6.41 8.54
C LEU A 115 1.66 6.99 7.44
N ALA A 116 2.88 7.41 7.79
CA ALA A 116 3.88 7.86 6.82
C ALA A 116 4.27 6.72 5.85
N GLU A 117 4.48 5.51 6.36
CA GLU A 117 4.83 4.36 5.54
C GLU A 117 3.69 3.90 4.63
N LEU A 118 2.46 3.93 5.13
CA LEU A 118 1.27 3.68 4.31
C LEU A 118 1.13 4.72 3.20
N HIS A 119 1.47 5.98 3.47
CA HIS A 119 1.42 7.06 2.48
C HIS A 119 2.45 6.87 1.35
N GLU A 120 3.54 6.15 1.60
CA GLU A 120 4.52 5.82 0.54
C GLU A 120 4.04 4.73 -0.43
N ILE A 121 2.97 4.01 -0.12
CA ILE A 121 2.43 2.93 -0.97
C ILE A 121 0.97 3.12 -1.39
N ILE A 122 0.22 4.01 -0.74
CA ILE A 122 -1.18 4.29 -1.07
C ILE A 122 -1.23 5.56 -1.93
N SER A 123 -1.53 5.38 -3.23
CA SER A 123 -1.87 6.49 -4.14
C SER A 123 -3.15 7.18 -3.68
N THR A 124 -3.09 8.46 -3.29
CA THR A 124 -4.28 9.27 -2.94
C THR A 124 -4.02 10.74 -2.67
N GLU A 125 -4.97 11.58 -3.07
CA GLU A 125 -4.98 13.03 -2.87
C GLU A 125 -5.06 13.46 -1.39
N ASN A 126 -5.38 12.56 -0.45
CA ASN A 126 -5.59 12.94 0.95
C ASN A 126 -5.32 11.85 1.98
N ILE A 127 -4.91 12.31 3.17
CA ILE A 127 -4.56 11.47 4.32
C ILE A 127 -5.73 10.63 4.88
N TYR A 128 -6.98 11.06 4.70
CA TYR A 128 -8.14 10.31 5.19
C TYR A 128 -8.33 9.01 4.41
N TRP A 129 -7.96 9.00 3.14
CA TRP A 129 -7.96 7.79 2.33
C TRP A 129 -6.85 6.82 2.74
N VAL A 130 -5.65 7.33 3.05
CA VAL A 130 -4.56 6.52 3.62
C VAL A 130 -5.01 5.85 4.91
N ARG A 131 -5.67 6.59 5.79
CA ARG A 131 -6.27 6.05 7.02
C ARG A 131 -7.30 4.96 6.71
N HIS A 132 -8.25 5.24 5.83
CA HIS A 132 -9.32 4.30 5.49
C HIS A 132 -8.78 3.00 4.87
N ARG A 133 -7.90 3.10 3.88
CA ARG A 133 -7.31 1.97 3.16
C ARG A 133 -6.27 1.23 4.01
N GLY A 134 -5.42 1.99 4.69
CA GLY A 134 -4.36 1.49 5.56
C GLY A 134 -4.90 0.61 6.69
N ALA A 135 -6.07 0.95 7.25
CA ALA A 135 -6.73 0.11 8.25
C ALA A 135 -7.00 -1.32 7.76
N GLY A 136 -7.35 -1.50 6.47
CA GLY A 136 -7.49 -2.83 5.87
C GLY A 136 -6.13 -3.48 5.61
N LEU A 137 -5.21 -2.75 4.98
CA LEU A 137 -3.89 -3.27 4.61
C LEU A 137 -3.11 -3.81 5.82
N LEU A 138 -3.12 -3.10 6.94
CA LEU A 138 -2.42 -3.46 8.17
C LEU A 138 -2.96 -4.72 8.86
N THR A 139 -4.10 -5.25 8.42
CA THR A 139 -4.58 -6.55 8.90
C THR A 139 -3.98 -7.72 8.13
N HIS A 140 -3.41 -7.48 6.95
CA HIS A 140 -2.84 -8.53 6.12
C HIS A 140 -1.42 -8.91 6.53
N ASP A 141 -1.14 -10.21 6.54
CA ASP A 141 0.16 -10.76 6.91
C ASP A 141 1.31 -10.17 6.09
N TYR A 142 1.13 -9.97 4.77
CA TYR A 142 2.19 -9.41 3.94
C TYR A 142 2.57 -7.99 4.33
N THR A 143 1.61 -7.18 4.77
CA THR A 143 1.86 -5.81 5.22
C THR A 143 2.62 -5.82 6.54
N LEU A 144 2.24 -6.72 7.43
CA LEU A 144 2.87 -6.90 8.74
C LEU A 144 4.28 -7.49 8.64
N ARG A 145 4.53 -8.39 7.67
CA ARG A 145 5.83 -9.04 7.46
C ARG A 145 6.79 -8.25 6.60
N ALA A 146 6.31 -7.50 5.62
CA ALA A 146 7.14 -6.61 4.82
C ALA A 146 7.86 -5.58 5.71
N GLY A 147 7.39 -5.39 6.94
CA GLY A 147 8.08 -4.63 7.97
C GLY A 147 8.27 -3.17 7.59
N PHE A 148 7.60 -2.66 6.55
CA PHE A 148 7.69 -1.28 6.04
C PHE A 148 9.04 -0.59 6.31
N THR A 149 10.15 -1.29 6.12
CA THR A 149 11.48 -0.80 6.46
C THR A 149 12.26 -0.81 5.17
N GLN A 150 12.76 0.36 4.77
CA GLN A 150 14.19 0.69 4.94
C GLN A 150 14.36 2.20 5.17
N GLN A 151 15.05 2.53 6.28
CA GLN A 151 15.94 3.70 6.33
C GLN A 151 17.23 3.36 5.58
#